data_AF-A0A4S0JJR1-F1
#
_entry.id   AF-A0A4S0JJR1-F1
#
_cell.length_a   1.000
_cell.length_b   1.000
_cell.length_c   1.000
_cell.angle_alpha   90.00
_cell.angle_beta   90.00
_cell.angle_gamma   90.00
#
_symmetry.space_group_name_H-M   'P 1'
#
loop_
_entity.id
_entity.type
_entity.pdbx_description
1 polymer ?
#
loop_
_entity_poly.entity_id
_entity_poly.type
_entity_poly.pdbx_seq_one_letter_code
_entity_poly.pdbx_strand_id
1 'polypeptide(L)'
;GVVLDIIVHDADTLRFVLGDDPVEVSAFTQSAGMAGSGLEDGAMCIWRFKSGLVAQSHEGFTTRFADTGFEVHGSEGSLIARNVKTQQPNGT
;
A
#
# COMPACT_ATOMS: atom_id res chain seq x y z
N GLY A 1 8.88 10.43 -5.54
CA GLY A 1 7.77 10.87 -4.70
C GLY A 1 7.25 9.67 -3.98
N VAL A 2 5.93 9.60 -3.76
CA VAL A 2 5.30 8.60 -2.90
C VAL A 2 5.60 7.14 -3.33
N VAL A 3 5.89 6.90 -4.61
CA VAL A 3 6.17 5.54 -5.13
C VAL A 3 7.44 4.94 -4.53
N LEU A 4 8.54 5.70 -4.49
CA LEU A 4 9.81 5.19 -3.95
C LEU A 4 9.94 5.38 -2.43
N ASP A 5 9.04 6.15 -1.82
CA ASP A 5 9.07 6.46 -0.40
C ASP A 5 8.13 5.55 0.41
N ILE A 6 6.93 5.25 -0.10
CA ILE A 6 5.93 4.45 0.63
C ILE A 6 5.66 3.10 -0.04
N ILE A 7 5.41 3.07 -1.35
CA ILE A 7 4.98 1.83 -2.03
C ILE A 7 6.00 0.69 -1.89
N VAL A 8 7.29 0.99 -1.72
CA VAL A 8 8.34 0.00 -1.43
C VAL A 8 8.08 -0.75 -0.11
N HIS A 9 7.54 -0.07 0.90
CA HIS A 9 7.16 -0.70 2.17
C HIS A 9 5.90 -1.55 2.02
N ASP A 10 4.98 -1.19 1.14
CA ASP A 10 3.80 -2.02 0.86
C ASP A 10 4.18 -3.28 0.10
N ALA A 11 5.08 -3.17 -0.88
CA ALA A 11 5.62 -4.32 -1.58
C ALA A 11 6.27 -5.31 -0.59
N ASP A 12 7.10 -4.82 0.34
CA ASP A 12 7.73 -5.66 1.36
C ASP A 12 6.71 -6.25 2.35
N THR A 13 5.78 -5.43 2.85
CA THR A 13 4.74 -5.87 3.80
C THR A 13 3.85 -6.94 3.17
N LEU A 14 3.39 -6.73 1.93
CA LEU A 14 2.57 -7.71 1.21
C LEU A 14 3.35 -9.01 1.01
N ARG A 15 4.61 -8.94 0.58
CA ARG A 15 5.46 -10.14 0.42
C ARG A 15 5.62 -10.90 1.73
N PHE A 16 5.89 -10.19 2.81
CA PHE A 16 6.06 -10.78 4.14
C PHE A 16 4.78 -11.46 4.64
N VAL A 17 3.65 -10.74 4.62
CA VAL A 17 2.40 -11.24 5.20
C VAL A 17 1.79 -12.35 4.34
N LEU A 18 1.87 -12.24 3.00
CA LEU A 18 1.30 -13.23 2.11
C LEU A 18 2.23 -14.43 1.89
N GLY A 19 3.52 -14.31 2.23
CA GLY A 19 4.52 -15.34 1.93
C GLY A 19 4.65 -15.63 0.44
N ASP A 20 4.38 -14.63 -0.41
CA ASP A 20 4.31 -14.75 -1.86
C ASP A 20 4.95 -13.54 -2.54
N ASP A 21 5.38 -13.68 -3.79
CA ASP A 21 6.02 -12.60 -4.55
C ASP A 21 5.06 -11.98 -5.58
N PRO A 22 5.06 -10.65 -5.75
CA PRO A 22 4.37 -9.99 -6.85
C PRO A 22 5.05 -10.33 -8.20
N VAL A 23 4.25 -10.45 -9.25
CA VAL A 23 4.70 -10.73 -10.63
C VAL A 23 4.40 -9.58 -11.59
N GLU A 24 3.37 -8.78 -11.34
CA GLU A 24 3.06 -7.58 -12.11
C GLU A 24 2.30 -6.56 -11.26
N VAL A 25 2.42 -5.29 -11.65
CA VAL A 25 1.76 -4.15 -11.00
C VAL A 25 1.23 -3.20 -12.07
N SER A 26 -0.01 -2.76 -11.92
CA SER A 26 -0.58 -1.63 -12.67
C SER A 26 -0.89 -0.50 -11.71
N ALA A 27 -0.56 0.75 -12.09
CA ALA A 27 -0.72 1.89 -11.20
C ALA A 27 -1.09 3.17 -11.95
N PHE A 28 -1.81 4.05 -11.25
CA PHE A 28 -1.95 5.44 -11.62
C PHE A 28 -1.33 6.30 -10.52
N THR A 29 -0.58 7.33 -10.93
CA THR A 29 0.04 8.30 -10.02
C THR A 29 -0.58 9.68 -10.23
N GLN A 30 -0.45 10.52 -9.20
CA GLN A 30 -0.97 11.88 -9.19
C GLN A 30 0.05 12.82 -8.55
N SER A 31 0.13 14.04 -9.10
CA SER A 31 0.71 15.21 -8.43
C SER A 31 -0.43 16.14 -8.01
N ALA A 32 -0.88 16.02 -6.78
CA ALA A 32 -2.03 16.70 -6.20
C ALA A 32 -1.69 18.09 -5.61
N GLY A 33 -0.42 18.52 -5.69
CA GLY A 33 0.00 19.88 -5.39
C GLY A 33 0.81 20.04 -4.10
N MET A 34 1.18 18.94 -3.43
CA MET A 34 2.18 19.00 -2.35
C MET A 34 3.58 19.07 -2.92
N ALA A 35 3.89 18.20 -3.88
CA ALA A 35 5.25 18.10 -4.40
C ALA A 35 5.47 19.01 -5.61
N GLY A 36 6.68 19.58 -5.72
CA GLY A 36 7.06 20.42 -6.84
C GLY A 36 7.42 19.62 -8.10
N SER A 37 7.47 20.32 -9.24
CA SER A 37 8.02 19.79 -10.50
C SER A 37 7.38 18.50 -11.03
N GLY A 38 6.10 18.27 -10.74
CA GLY A 38 5.37 17.09 -11.20
C GLY A 38 5.79 15.79 -10.52
N LEU A 39 6.46 15.87 -9.36
CA LEU A 39 6.72 14.71 -8.53
C LEU A 39 5.40 14.16 -7.99
N GLU A 40 5.25 12.85 -8.01
CA GLU A 40 4.04 12.18 -7.57
C GLU A 40 3.92 12.20 -6.03
N ASP A 41 2.77 12.68 -5.54
CA ASP A 41 2.43 12.77 -4.11
C ASP A 41 1.18 11.92 -3.76
N GLY A 42 0.65 11.20 -4.74
CA GLY A 42 -0.38 10.17 -4.59
C GLY A 42 -0.22 9.05 -5.63
N ALA A 43 -0.58 7.83 -5.25
CA ALA A 43 -0.57 6.66 -6.12
C ALA A 43 -1.59 5.61 -5.67
N MET A 44 -2.20 4.93 -6.63
CA MET A 44 -2.99 3.72 -6.39
C MET A 44 -2.46 2.60 -7.27
N CYS A 45 -2.31 1.41 -6.69
CA CYS A 45 -1.71 0.26 -7.36
C CYS A 45 -2.61 -0.97 -7.24
N ILE A 46 -2.62 -1.79 -8.29
CA ILE A 46 -3.13 -3.16 -8.28
C ILE A 46 -1.97 -4.10 -8.56
N TRP A 47 -1.83 -5.12 -7.72
CA TRP A 47 -0.74 -6.09 -7.72
C TRP A 47 -1.29 -7.47 -8.08
N ARG A 48 -0.55 -8.24 -8.87
CA ARG A 48 -0.78 -9.69 -9.01
C ARG A 48 0.40 -10.44 -8.41
N PHE A 49 0.11 -11.48 -7.65
CA PHE A 49 1.09 -12.38 -7.04
C PHE A 49 1.21 -13.71 -7.78
N LYS A 50 2.29 -14.48 -7.55
CA LYS A 50 2.51 -15.79 -8.19
C LYS A 50 1.38 -16.77 -7.93
N SER A 51 0.78 -16.72 -6.74
CA SER A 51 -0.41 -17.52 -6.38
C SER A 51 -1.67 -17.17 -7.19
N GLY A 52 -1.68 -16.04 -7.89
CA GLY A 52 -2.86 -15.47 -8.52
C GLY A 52 -3.64 -14.51 -7.62
N LEU A 53 -3.24 -14.33 -6.35
CA LEU A 53 -3.81 -13.34 -5.46
C LEU A 53 -3.63 -11.93 -6.02
N VAL A 54 -4.65 -11.09 -5.83
CA VAL A 54 -4.60 -9.67 -6.18
C VAL A 54 -4.64 -8.82 -4.91
N ALA A 55 -3.84 -7.76 -4.91
CA ALA A 55 -3.86 -6.77 -3.84
C ALA A 55 -4.07 -5.37 -4.42
N GLN A 56 -4.58 -4.45 -3.60
CA GLN A 56 -4.65 -3.03 -3.91
C GLN A 56 -3.91 -2.24 -2.83
N SER A 57 -3.30 -1.13 -3.22
CA SER A 57 -2.73 -0.15 -2.28
C SER A 57 -3.07 1.27 -2.72
N HIS A 58 -3.11 2.19 -1.75
CA HIS A 58 -3.40 3.60 -1.96
C HIS A 58 -2.51 4.42 -1.03
N GLU A 59 -1.56 5.10 -1.65
CA GLU A 59 -0.55 5.88 -0.94
C GLU A 59 -0.69 7.34 -1.31
N GLY A 60 -0.61 8.22 -0.33
CA GLY A 60 -0.71 9.65 -0.56
C GLY A 60 -0.15 10.46 0.59
N PHE A 61 0.61 11.49 0.26
CA PHE A 61 1.03 12.48 1.24
C PHE A 61 -0.10 13.47 1.58
N THR A 62 -1.13 13.54 0.73
CA THR A 62 -2.17 14.59 0.73
C THR A 62 -3.50 14.18 1.37
N THR A 63 -3.59 13.01 1.99
CA THR A 63 -4.83 12.39 2.48
C THR A 63 -4.96 12.47 4.01
N ARG A 64 -4.93 13.68 4.57
CA ARG A 64 -4.86 13.96 6.03
C ARG A 64 -5.86 13.20 6.92
N PHE A 65 -7.04 12.87 6.41
CA PHE A 65 -8.13 12.25 7.20
C PHE A 65 -8.29 10.76 6.92
N ALA A 66 -7.41 10.15 6.14
CA ALA A 66 -7.39 8.71 5.91
C ALA A 66 -6.51 8.04 6.97
N ASP A 67 -7.09 7.11 7.73
CA ASP A 67 -6.31 6.21 8.57
C ASP A 67 -5.54 5.19 7.71
N THR A 68 -4.48 4.63 8.28
CA THR A 68 -3.77 3.50 7.65
C THR A 68 -4.42 2.16 7.98
N GLY A 69 -4.28 1.18 7.09
CA GLY A 69 -4.82 -0.16 7.30
C GLY A 69 -4.14 -1.21 6.45
N PHE A 70 -4.37 -2.47 6.82
CA PHE A 70 -3.93 -3.63 6.05
C PHE A 70 -4.96 -4.74 6.21
N GLU A 71 -5.44 -5.27 5.09
CA GLU A 71 -6.52 -6.26 5.08
C GLU A 71 -6.16 -7.45 4.20
N VAL A 72 -6.49 -8.65 4.67
CA VAL A 72 -6.36 -9.90 3.92
C VAL A 72 -7.67 -10.65 4.01
N HIS A 73 -8.23 -11.00 2.86
CA HIS A 73 -9.49 -11.74 2.76
C HIS A 73 -9.21 -13.12 2.19
N GLY A 74 -9.53 -14.15 2.97
CA GLY A 74 -9.44 -15.56 2.57
C GLY A 74 -10.82 -16.18 2.38
N SER A 75 -10.84 -17.47 2.03
CA SER A 75 -12.08 -18.22 1.84
C SER A 75 -12.89 -18.45 3.12
N GLU A 76 -12.23 -18.42 4.29
CA GLU A 76 -12.84 -18.76 5.58
C GLU A 76 -12.93 -17.56 6.54
N GLY A 77 -12.45 -16.39 6.14
CA GLY A 77 -12.44 -15.23 7.02
C GLY A 77 -11.58 -14.09 6.49
N SER A 78 -11.47 -13.04 7.30
CA SER A 78 -10.69 -11.86 6.96
C SER A 78 -9.92 -11.34 8.17
N LEU A 79 -8.71 -10.87 7.92
CA LEU A 79 -7.91 -10.12 8.88
C LEU A 79 -8.01 -8.65 8.50
N ILE A 80 -8.43 -7.81 9.45
CA ILE A 80 -8.58 -6.36 9.26
C ILE A 80 -7.74 -5.66 10.33
N ALA A 81 -6.57 -5.19 9.94
CA ALA A 81 -5.64 -4.47 10.80
C ALA A 81 -5.79 -2.96 10.56
N ARG A 82 -6.03 -2.20 11.64
CA ARG A 82 -6.25 -0.75 11.59
C ARG A 82 -5.10 -0.01 12.24
N ASN A 83 -4.71 1.13 11.67
CA ASN A 83 -3.64 1.98 12.15
C ASN A 83 -2.28 1.28 12.25
N VAL A 84 -1.98 0.35 11.33
CA VAL A 84 -0.80 -0.52 11.39
C VAL A 84 0.33 -0.13 10.44
N LYS A 85 0.20 0.97 9.69
CA LYS A 85 1.24 1.45 8.76
C LYS A 85 1.88 2.75 9.21
N THR A 86 1.77 3.08 10.49
CA THR A 86 2.50 4.22 11.07
C THR A 86 3.89 3.77 11.52
N GLN A 87 4.85 4.69 11.60
CA GLN A 87 6.16 4.42 12.19
C GLN A 87 6.12 4.39 13.74
N GLN A 88 4.99 4.74 14.34
CA GLN A 88 4.86 4.77 15.78
C GLN A 88 4.71 3.34 16.31
N PRO A 89 5.40 2.96 17.38
CA PRO A 89 5.32 1.62 17.96
C PRO A 89 4.06 1.48 18.82
N ASN A 90 2.89 1.60 18.20
CA ASN A 90 1.60 1.67 18.89
C ASN A 90 1.01 0.29 19.26
N GLY A 91 1.76 -0.80 19.06
CA GLY A 91 1.35 -2.13 19.50
C GLY A 91 1.55 -2.31 21.00
N THR A 92 0.59 -2.95 21.68
CA THR A 92 0.61 -3.29 23.11
C THR A 92 0.58 -4.79 23.32
#